data_AF-S4Q022-F1
#
_entry.id   AF-S4Q022-F1
#
_cell.length_a   1.000
_cell.length_b   1.000
_cell.length_c   1.000
_cell.angle_alpha   90.00
_cell.angle_beta   90.00
_cell.angle_gamma   90.00
#
_symmetry.space_group_name_H-M   'P 1'
#
loop_
_entity.id
_entity.type
_entity.pdbx_description
1 polymer ?
#
loop_
_entity_poly.entity_id
_entity_poly.type
_entity_poly.pdbx_seq_one_letter_code
_entity_poly.pdbx_strand_id
1 'polypeptide(L)'
;MKARVAAYCALVAAQGLMGWYMVKSGLEDRFQGPSDVPRVSQYRLAAHLSLAFILYSGLLAGALRVLRPFPARATFQSIKELRSTTAFAHTVKAMAFFTAVSGAFVAGLDAGLVYNSFPKMGERWVPEDILAFSPALRNFTENPTTVQFDHRVLGTATLLAASALWLAARGK
;
A
#
# COMPACT_ATOMS: atom_id res chain seq x y z
N MET A 1 -23.86 -10.63 11.17
CA MET A 1 -23.85 -10.36 9.70
C MET A 1 -24.21 -8.91 9.39
N LYS A 2 -25.32 -8.38 9.93
CA LYS A 2 -25.81 -7.01 9.68
C LYS A 2 -24.76 -5.89 9.88
N ALA A 3 -24.02 -5.89 11.00
CA ALA A 3 -23.02 -4.85 11.28
C ALA A 3 -21.83 -4.83 10.29
N ARG A 4 -21.36 -6.00 9.83
CA ARG A 4 -20.25 -6.08 8.86
C ARG A 4 -20.66 -5.57 7.49
N VAL A 5 -21.86 -5.92 7.05
CA VAL A 5 -22.42 -5.42 5.79
C VAL A 5 -22.60 -3.90 5.85
N ALA A 6 -23.15 -3.38 6.95
CA ALA A 6 -23.25 -1.94 7.16
C ALA A 6 -21.89 -1.24 7.10
N ALA A 7 -20.85 -1.82 7.73
CA ALA A 7 -19.49 -1.29 7.64
C ALA A 7 -18.94 -1.28 6.21
N TYR A 8 -19.18 -2.33 5.41
CA TYR A 8 -18.77 -2.34 4.00
C TYR A 8 -19.52 -1.29 3.17
N CYS A 9 -20.82 -1.12 3.37
CA CYS A 9 -21.58 -0.05 2.72
C CYS A 9 -21.03 1.34 3.08
N ALA A 10 -20.69 1.56 4.34
CA ALA A 10 -20.07 2.82 4.78
C ALA A 10 -18.70 3.04 4.12
N LEU A 11 -17.88 2.00 4.01
CA LEU A 11 -16.59 2.06 3.32
C LEU A 11 -16.74 2.32 1.81
N VAL A 12 -17.76 1.76 1.15
CA VAL A 12 -18.08 2.07 -0.26
C VAL A 12 -18.44 3.54 -0.44
N ALA A 13 -19.31 4.07 0.43
CA ALA A 13 -19.68 5.49 0.39
C ALA A 13 -18.45 6.39 0.65
N ALA A 14 -17.64 6.06 1.66
CA ALA A 14 -16.40 6.76 1.96
C ALA A 14 -15.41 6.71 0.77
N GLN A 15 -15.34 5.58 0.05
CA GLN A 15 -14.47 5.43 -1.10
C GLN A 15 -14.90 6.34 -2.25
N GLY A 16 -16.21 6.43 -2.50
CA GLY A 16 -16.76 7.38 -3.47
C GLY A 16 -16.48 8.84 -3.09
N LEU A 17 -16.70 9.20 -1.82
CA LEU A 17 -16.41 10.55 -1.31
C LEU A 17 -14.92 10.90 -1.43
N MET A 18 -14.04 9.97 -1.07
CA MET A 18 -12.59 10.15 -1.18
C MET A 18 -12.15 10.27 -2.65
N GLY A 19 -12.76 9.49 -3.55
CA GLY A 19 -12.51 9.60 -4.99
C GLY A 19 -12.92 10.96 -5.54
N TRP A 20 -14.09 11.47 -5.17
CA TRP A 20 -14.52 12.83 -5.51
C TRP A 20 -13.56 13.89 -4.97
N TYR A 21 -13.14 13.79 -3.71
CA TYR A 21 -12.18 14.71 -3.08
C TYR A 21 -10.81 14.70 -3.78
N MET A 22 -10.37 13.53 -4.26
CA MET A 22 -9.15 13.37 -5.05
C MET A 22 -9.27 14.03 -6.43
N VAL A 23 -10.39 13.86 -7.15
CA VAL A 23 -10.60 14.53 -8.45
C VAL A 23 -10.71 16.04 -8.27
N LYS A 24 -11.45 16.50 -7.25
CA LYS A 24 -11.61 17.93 -6.95
C LYS A 24 -10.27 18.64 -6.75
N SER A 25 -9.25 18.00 -6.16
CA SER A 25 -7.91 18.61 -6.03
C SER A 25 -7.29 19.01 -7.36
N GLY A 26 -7.48 18.16 -8.38
CA GLY A 26 -6.84 18.38 -9.67
C GLY A 26 -7.42 19.58 -10.39
N LEU A 27 -8.62 20.03 -10.02
CA LEU A 27 -9.33 21.15 -10.61
C LEU A 27 -9.12 22.47 -9.85
N GLU A 28 -8.27 22.49 -8.81
CA GLU A 28 -7.91 23.74 -8.13
C GLU A 28 -6.95 24.55 -9.03
N ASP A 29 -7.09 25.88 -9.05
CA ASP A 29 -6.32 26.84 -9.89
C ASP A 29 -4.85 27.00 -9.46
N ARG A 30 -4.17 25.87 -9.19
CA ARG A 30 -2.75 25.79 -8.80
C ARG A 30 -1.83 25.66 -10.01
N PHE A 31 -2.40 25.43 -11.18
CA PHE A 31 -1.72 25.09 -12.44
C PHE A 31 -1.98 26.22 -13.44
N GLN A 32 -1.16 27.27 -13.40
CA GLN A 32 -1.36 28.50 -14.17
C GLN A 32 -0.33 28.68 -15.29
N GLY A 33 0.70 27.83 -15.34
CA GLY A 33 1.67 27.81 -16.42
C GLY A 33 1.12 27.14 -17.68
N PRO A 34 1.55 27.54 -18.89
CA PRO A 34 1.11 26.96 -20.16
C PRO A 34 1.48 25.47 -20.35
N SER A 35 2.23 24.87 -19.42
CA SER A 35 2.61 23.45 -19.43
C SER A 35 2.27 22.74 -18.12
N ASP A 36 1.52 23.38 -17.22
CA ASP A 36 1.09 22.72 -15.98
C ASP A 36 -0.03 21.72 -16.28
N VAL A 37 0.13 20.49 -15.79
CA VAL A 37 -0.87 19.43 -15.93
C VAL A 37 -1.68 19.33 -14.64
N PRO A 38 -3.03 19.44 -14.69
CA PRO A 38 -3.90 19.14 -13.56
C PRO A 38 -3.56 17.79 -12.93
N ARG A 39 -3.11 17.79 -11.67
CA ARG A 39 -2.72 16.57 -10.95
C ARG A 39 -3.34 16.48 -9.57
N VAL A 40 -3.66 15.26 -9.18
CA VAL A 40 -4.20 14.96 -7.85
C VAL A 40 -3.07 14.95 -6.83
N SER A 41 -3.37 15.35 -5.59
CA SER A 41 -2.37 15.27 -4.52
C SER A 41 -2.03 13.81 -4.21
N GLN A 42 -0.74 13.51 -4.09
CA GLN A 42 -0.22 12.19 -3.69
C GLN A 42 -0.79 11.71 -2.35
N TYR A 43 -1.05 12.64 -1.41
CA TYR A 43 -1.70 12.31 -0.13
C TYR A 43 -3.14 11.81 -0.34
N ARG A 44 -3.90 12.45 -1.24
CA ARG A 44 -5.27 12.06 -1.55
C ARG A 44 -5.30 10.74 -2.34
N LEU A 45 -4.36 10.55 -3.27
CA LEU A 45 -4.19 9.29 -3.98
C LEU A 45 -3.88 8.13 -3.02
N ALA A 46 -2.92 8.32 -2.10
CA ALA A 46 -2.59 7.34 -1.07
C ALA A 46 -3.76 7.03 -0.14
N ALA A 47 -4.53 8.04 0.28
CA ALA A 47 -5.73 7.86 1.10
C ALA A 47 -6.82 7.06 0.36
N HIS A 48 -7.07 7.39 -0.91
CA HIS A 48 -8.05 6.69 -1.74
C HIS A 48 -7.66 5.23 -1.99
N LEU A 49 -6.39 4.97 -2.28
CA LEU A 49 -5.87 3.60 -2.46
C LEU A 49 -5.95 2.80 -1.15
N SER A 50 -5.59 3.40 -0.02
CA SER A 50 -5.67 2.77 1.31
C SER A 50 -7.08 2.30 1.63
N LEU A 51 -8.06 3.18 1.40
CA LEU A 51 -9.47 2.88 1.62
C LEU A 51 -9.99 1.80 0.66
N ALA A 52 -9.55 1.82 -0.61
CA ALA A 52 -9.81 0.75 -1.58
C ALA A 52 -9.33 -0.61 -1.08
N PHE A 53 -8.07 -0.68 -0.62
CA PHE A 53 -7.44 -1.90 -0.15
C PHE A 53 -8.13 -2.46 1.11
N ILE A 54 -8.50 -1.60 2.05
CA ILE A 54 -9.23 -1.99 3.27
C ILE A 54 -10.60 -2.58 2.89
N LEU A 55 -11.35 -1.89 2.03
CA LEU A 55 -12.65 -2.34 1.55
C LEU A 55 -12.54 -3.68 0.81
N TYR A 56 -11.65 -3.78 -0.18
CA TYR A 56 -11.46 -4.99 -0.97
C TYR A 56 -11.02 -6.17 -0.10
N SER A 57 -10.06 -5.97 0.80
CA SER A 57 -9.62 -7.01 1.73
C SER A 57 -10.74 -7.49 2.64
N GLY A 58 -11.59 -6.57 3.13
CA GLY A 58 -12.76 -6.88 3.93
C GLY A 58 -13.80 -7.70 3.17
N LEU A 59 -14.10 -7.31 1.93
CA LEU A 59 -15.03 -8.02 1.05
C LEU A 59 -14.50 -9.41 0.69
N LEU A 60 -13.23 -9.52 0.30
CA LEU A 60 -12.57 -10.78 -0.02
C LEU A 60 -12.56 -11.73 1.18
N ALA A 61 -12.17 -11.24 2.37
CA ALA A 61 -12.22 -12.04 3.60
C ALA A 61 -13.65 -12.47 3.97
N GLY A 62 -14.64 -11.61 3.70
CA GLY A 62 -16.05 -11.93 3.85
C GLY A 62 -16.51 -13.05 2.91
N ALA A 63 -16.19 -12.93 1.63
CA ALA A 63 -16.50 -13.93 0.60
C ALA A 63 -15.86 -15.28 0.92
N LEU A 64 -14.57 -15.29 1.29
CA LEU A 64 -13.87 -16.52 1.67
C LEU A 64 -14.51 -17.21 2.88
N ARG A 65 -15.01 -16.47 3.86
CA ARG A 65 -15.73 -17.08 5.00
C ARG A 65 -17.04 -17.76 4.62
N VAL A 66 -17.72 -17.26 3.58
CA VAL A 66 -18.94 -17.87 3.06
C VAL A 66 -18.61 -19.09 2.20
N LEU A 67 -17.62 -18.98 1.33
CA LEU A 67 -17.20 -20.04 0.40
C LEU A 67 -16.39 -21.17 1.07
N ARG A 68 -15.75 -20.86 2.20
CA ARG A 68 -14.96 -21.79 3.03
C ARG A 68 -15.36 -21.61 4.50
N PRO A 69 -16.48 -22.22 4.93
CA PRO A 69 -16.88 -22.21 6.33
C PRO A 69 -15.77 -22.79 7.22
N PHE A 70 -15.61 -22.24 8.43
CA PHE A 70 -14.58 -22.69 9.36
C PHE A 70 -14.68 -24.20 9.64
N PRO A 71 -13.56 -24.92 9.66
CA PRO A 71 -13.56 -26.37 9.87
C PRO A 71 -13.91 -26.73 11.32
N ALA A 72 -14.34 -27.98 11.54
CA ALA A 72 -14.80 -28.50 12.83
C ALA A 72 -13.72 -28.44 13.93
N ARG A 73 -14.16 -28.59 15.20
CA ARG A 73 -13.38 -28.30 16.41
C ARG A 73 -11.99 -28.97 16.51
N ALA A 74 -11.82 -30.14 15.89
CA ALA A 74 -10.56 -30.87 15.80
C ALA A 74 -9.45 -30.10 15.03
N THR A 75 -9.84 -29.21 14.12
CA THR A 75 -8.92 -28.38 13.32
C THR A 75 -8.34 -27.21 14.11
N PHE A 76 -8.89 -26.87 15.28
CA PHE A 76 -8.32 -25.80 16.11
C PHE A 76 -6.99 -26.17 16.76
N GLN A 77 -6.67 -27.47 16.92
CA GLN A 77 -5.36 -27.89 17.41
C GLN A 77 -4.25 -27.71 16.35
N SER A 78 -4.51 -28.07 15.09
CA SER A 78 -3.56 -27.81 13.99
C SER A 78 -3.38 -26.31 13.70
N ILE A 79 -4.41 -25.48 13.96
CA ILE A 79 -4.29 -24.01 13.89
C ILE A 79 -3.27 -23.46 14.92
N LYS A 80 -3.11 -24.11 16.09
CA LYS A 80 -2.16 -23.68 17.12
C LYS A 80 -0.71 -23.91 16.68
N GLU A 81 -0.45 -25.02 15.99
CA GLU A 81 0.87 -25.34 15.41
C GLU A 81 1.25 -24.38 14.28
N LEU A 82 0.25 -23.85 13.57
CA LEU A 82 0.41 -22.86 12.51
C LEU A 82 0.44 -21.40 13.01
N ARG A 83 0.45 -21.16 14.33
CA ARG A 83 0.39 -19.79 14.88
C ARG A 83 1.52 -18.90 14.38
N SER A 84 2.75 -19.41 14.33
CA SER A 84 3.91 -18.65 13.84
C SER A 84 3.80 -18.34 12.35
N THR A 85 3.42 -19.34 11.53
CA THR A 85 3.17 -19.16 10.09
C THR A 85 2.05 -18.15 9.85
N THR A 86 0.97 -18.21 10.63
CA THR A 86 -0.18 -17.29 10.52
C THR A 86 0.22 -15.86 10.90
N ALA A 87 0.99 -15.68 11.97
CA ALA A 87 1.52 -14.38 12.36
C ALA A 87 2.41 -13.81 11.25
N PHE A 88 3.31 -14.63 10.69
CA PHE A 88 4.19 -14.20 9.60
C PHE A 88 3.40 -13.83 8.34
N ALA A 89 2.36 -14.60 7.98
CA ALA A 89 1.46 -14.26 6.90
C ALA A 89 0.74 -12.92 7.11
N HIS A 90 0.33 -12.61 8.34
CA HIS A 90 -0.24 -11.30 8.67
C HIS A 90 0.79 -10.17 8.58
N THR A 91 2.05 -10.40 8.96
CA THR A 91 3.13 -9.44 8.75
C THR A 91 3.38 -9.17 7.27
N VAL A 92 3.51 -10.20 6.44
CA VAL A 92 3.69 -10.04 4.98
C VAL A 92 2.51 -9.29 4.36
N LYS A 93 1.28 -9.61 4.77
CA LYS A 93 0.08 -8.87 4.34
C LYS A 93 0.16 -7.39 4.70
N ALA A 94 0.62 -7.05 5.91
CA ALA A 94 0.79 -5.66 6.33
C ALA A 94 1.90 -4.96 5.51
N MET A 95 3.03 -5.62 5.28
CA MET A 95 4.10 -5.09 4.43
C MET A 95 3.64 -4.83 3.01
N ALA A 96 2.84 -5.74 2.42
CA ALA A 96 2.26 -5.56 1.10
C ALA A 96 1.31 -4.37 1.05
N PHE A 97 0.48 -4.17 2.10
CA PHE A 97 -0.36 -2.99 2.22
C PHE A 97 0.46 -1.70 2.24
N PHE A 98 1.49 -1.60 3.11
CA PHE A 98 2.34 -0.42 3.18
C PHE A 98 3.15 -0.19 1.89
N THR A 99 3.57 -1.26 1.21
CA THR A 99 4.22 -1.17 -0.10
C THR A 99 3.27 -0.57 -1.14
N ALA A 100 2.01 -1.03 -1.19
CA ALA A 100 1.01 -0.46 -2.10
C ALA A 100 0.76 1.02 -1.81
N VAL A 101 0.63 1.40 -0.53
CA VAL A 101 0.45 2.80 -0.12
C VAL A 101 1.66 3.66 -0.50
N SER A 102 2.90 3.19 -0.26
CA SER A 102 4.11 3.91 -0.69
C SER A 102 4.15 4.10 -2.22
N GLY A 103 3.66 3.13 -2.99
CA GLY A 103 3.54 3.24 -4.45
C GLY A 103 2.57 4.34 -4.91
N ALA A 104 1.54 4.65 -4.12
CA ALA A 104 0.65 5.79 -4.41
C ALA A 104 1.38 7.13 -4.29
N PHE A 105 2.34 7.26 -3.36
CA PHE A 105 3.19 8.45 -3.30
C PHE A 105 4.10 8.54 -4.53
N VAL A 106 4.68 7.41 -4.96
CA VAL A 106 5.50 7.35 -6.18
C VAL A 106 4.71 7.81 -7.40
N ALA A 107 3.48 7.29 -7.56
CA ALA A 107 2.60 7.64 -8.66
C ALA A 107 2.16 9.12 -8.60
N GLY A 108 1.81 9.63 -7.41
CA GLY A 108 1.34 11.00 -7.27
C GLY A 108 2.42 12.08 -7.42
N LEU A 109 3.69 11.71 -7.28
CA LEU A 109 4.84 12.61 -7.47
C LEU A 109 5.56 12.39 -8.81
N ASP A 110 5.08 11.48 -9.66
CA ASP A 110 5.80 10.99 -10.85
C ASP A 110 7.23 10.50 -10.51
N ALA A 111 7.45 10.08 -9.27
CA ALA A 111 8.76 9.73 -8.74
C ALA A 111 9.34 8.48 -9.42
N GLY A 112 8.50 7.68 -10.08
CA GLY A 112 8.92 6.54 -10.90
C GLY A 112 9.87 6.94 -12.04
N LEU A 113 9.84 8.20 -12.47
CA LEU A 113 10.64 8.72 -13.60
C LEU A 113 12.01 9.28 -13.17
N VAL A 114 12.28 9.41 -11.86
CA VAL A 114 13.49 10.07 -11.35
C VAL A 114 14.72 9.20 -11.59
N TYR A 115 14.73 7.97 -11.07
CA TYR A 115 15.77 6.98 -11.34
C TYR A 115 15.18 5.77 -12.07
N ASN A 116 15.67 5.47 -13.27
CA ASN A 116 15.16 4.38 -14.12
C ASN A 116 16.05 3.13 -14.13
N SER A 117 17.13 3.11 -13.33
CA SER A 117 17.97 1.93 -13.09
C SER A 117 17.48 1.13 -11.89
N PHE A 118 17.85 -0.15 -11.80
CA PHE A 118 17.65 -1.01 -10.63
C PHE A 118 18.77 -2.09 -10.58
N PRO A 119 19.28 -2.51 -9.41
CA PRO A 119 18.84 -2.13 -8.05
C PRO A 119 19.38 -0.78 -7.57
N LYS A 120 20.42 -0.26 -8.19
CA LYS A 120 20.95 1.09 -7.94
C LYS A 120 20.00 2.18 -8.46
N MET A 121 20.11 3.37 -7.91
CA MET A 121 19.47 4.60 -8.36
C MET A 121 20.54 5.50 -9.01
N GLY A 122 20.67 5.39 -10.33
CA GLY A 122 21.84 5.86 -11.07
C GLY A 122 23.09 5.05 -10.71
N GLU A 123 24.19 5.74 -10.46
CA GLU A 123 25.46 5.10 -10.06
C GLU A 123 25.52 4.69 -8.58
N ARG A 124 24.52 5.09 -7.78
CA ARG A 124 24.53 4.98 -6.31
C ARG A 124 23.45 4.03 -5.80
N TRP A 125 23.68 3.42 -4.64
CA TRP A 125 22.66 2.64 -3.94
C TRP A 125 21.67 3.53 -3.19
N VAL A 126 22.19 4.61 -2.59
CA VAL A 126 21.42 5.64 -1.89
C VAL A 126 21.79 6.97 -2.54
N PRO A 127 20.83 7.69 -3.15
CA PRO A 127 21.06 9.03 -3.69
C PRO A 127 21.42 10.04 -2.59
N GLU A 128 22.15 11.10 -2.94
CA GLU A 128 22.58 12.11 -1.97
C GLU A 128 21.45 13.09 -1.58
N ASP A 129 20.44 13.20 -2.44
CA ASP A 129 19.31 14.13 -2.31
C ASP A 129 18.15 13.57 -1.48
N ILE A 130 18.29 12.40 -0.83
CA ILE A 130 17.21 11.77 -0.04
C ILE A 130 16.73 12.59 1.17
N LEU A 131 17.50 13.59 1.61
CA LEU A 131 17.15 14.48 2.73
C LEU A 131 17.19 15.97 2.32
N ALA A 132 17.05 16.26 1.03
CA ALA A 132 17.15 17.62 0.50
C ALA A 132 16.07 18.59 1.02
N PHE A 133 14.91 18.09 1.45
CA PHE A 133 13.80 18.95 1.90
C PHE A 133 13.84 19.22 3.40
N SER A 134 13.41 20.41 3.81
CA SER A 134 13.26 20.80 5.21
C SER A 134 11.79 21.11 5.56
N PRO A 135 11.29 20.69 6.74
CA PRO A 135 11.93 19.78 7.69
C PRO A 135 12.13 18.38 7.12
N ALA A 136 13.06 17.61 7.71
CA ALA A 136 13.49 16.31 7.20
C ALA A 136 12.33 15.32 6.94
N LEU A 137 11.26 15.39 7.75
CA LEU A 137 10.07 14.54 7.60
C LEU A 137 9.36 14.69 6.24
N ARG A 138 9.46 15.86 5.60
CA ARG A 138 8.84 16.08 4.28
C ARG A 138 9.45 15.20 3.19
N ASN A 139 10.69 14.75 3.36
CA ASN A 139 11.34 13.91 2.34
C ASN A 139 10.57 12.60 2.13
N PHE A 140 10.09 11.98 3.20
CA PHE A 140 9.39 10.69 3.13
C PHE A 140 8.03 10.73 2.39
N THR A 141 7.48 11.91 2.11
CA THR A 141 6.16 12.06 1.46
C THR A 141 6.12 13.03 0.28
N GLU A 142 7.14 13.87 0.12
CA GLU A 142 7.16 14.96 -0.87
C GLU A 142 8.44 15.00 -1.70
N ASN A 143 9.56 14.39 -1.25
CA ASN A 143 10.77 14.29 -2.05
C ASN A 143 10.66 13.08 -2.98
N PRO A 144 10.59 13.27 -4.32
CA PRO A 144 10.43 12.17 -5.26
C PRO A 144 11.54 11.12 -5.14
N THR A 145 12.78 11.53 -4.91
CA THR A 145 13.91 10.60 -4.75
C THR A 145 13.74 9.70 -3.53
N THR A 146 13.41 10.28 -2.38
CA THR A 146 13.21 9.53 -1.13
C THR A 146 12.01 8.61 -1.22
N VAL A 147 10.88 9.09 -1.75
CA VAL A 147 9.67 8.30 -1.95
C VAL A 147 9.93 7.12 -2.89
N GLN A 148 10.68 7.32 -3.98
CA GLN A 148 11.06 6.24 -4.89
C GLN A 148 11.99 5.23 -4.20
N PHE A 149 12.98 5.71 -3.42
CA PHE A 149 13.88 4.85 -2.66
C PHE A 149 13.13 4.01 -1.63
N ASP A 150 12.29 4.62 -0.81
CA ASP A 150 11.49 3.94 0.22
C ASP A 150 10.58 2.87 -0.39
N HIS A 151 9.91 3.19 -1.49
CA HIS A 151 9.07 2.23 -2.20
C HIS A 151 9.87 1.02 -2.73
N ARG A 152 11.07 1.25 -3.29
CA ARG A 152 11.95 0.17 -3.77
C ARG A 152 12.41 -0.73 -2.63
N VAL A 153 12.80 -0.15 -1.48
CA VAL A 153 13.19 -0.89 -0.28
C VAL A 153 12.03 -1.70 0.26
N LEU A 154 10.85 -1.08 0.43
CA LEU A 154 9.63 -1.75 0.89
C LEU A 154 9.21 -2.88 -0.05
N GLY A 155 9.25 -2.67 -1.37
CA GLY A 155 8.92 -3.68 -2.37
C GLY A 155 9.87 -4.88 -2.32
N THR A 156 11.18 -4.62 -2.27
CA THR A 156 12.20 -5.67 -2.17
C THR A 156 12.05 -6.45 -0.86
N ALA A 157 11.90 -5.75 0.27
CA ALA A 157 11.71 -6.39 1.58
C ALA A 157 10.41 -7.22 1.64
N THR A 158 9.32 -6.73 1.05
CA THR A 158 8.04 -7.45 0.97
C THR A 158 8.17 -8.71 0.13
N LEU A 159 8.85 -8.65 -1.01
CA LEU A 159 9.11 -9.82 -1.85
C LEU A 159 9.93 -10.87 -1.08
N LEU A 160 11.02 -10.46 -0.44
CA LEU A 160 11.86 -11.36 0.36
C LEU A 160 11.07 -12.00 1.51
N ALA A 161 10.26 -11.21 2.23
CA ALA A 161 9.43 -11.70 3.31
C ALA A 161 8.35 -12.70 2.82
N ALA A 162 7.73 -12.42 1.67
CA ALA A 162 6.77 -13.33 1.05
C ALA A 162 7.42 -14.66 0.60
N SER A 163 8.60 -14.59 -0.02
CA SER A 163 9.38 -15.78 -0.38
C SER A 163 9.82 -16.58 0.84
N ALA A 164 10.29 -15.91 1.90
CA ALA A 164 10.65 -16.55 3.16
C ALA A 164 9.45 -17.22 3.84
N LEU A 165 8.28 -16.58 3.82
CA LEU A 165 7.03 -17.18 4.31
C LEU A 165 6.69 -18.46 3.54
N TRP A 166 6.76 -18.43 2.22
CA TRP A 166 6.51 -19.61 1.39
C TRP A 166 7.51 -20.74 1.72
N LEU A 167 8.81 -20.44 1.80
CA LEU A 167 9.83 -21.41 2.17
C LEU A 167 9.60 -22.03 3.55
N ALA A 168 9.16 -21.23 4.53
CA ALA A 168 8.89 -21.68 5.89
C ALA A 168 7.56 -22.45 6.03
N ALA A 169 6.61 -22.21 5.13
CA ALA A 169 5.28 -22.82 5.16
C ALA A 169 5.16 -24.08 4.29
N ARG A 170 5.92 -24.21 3.20
CA ARG A 170 5.75 -25.29 2.21
C ARG A 170 5.99 -26.72 2.71
N GLY A 171 6.64 -26.88 3.87
CA GLY A 171 6.94 -28.18 4.47
C GLY A 171 6.11 -28.50 5.73
N LYS A 172 5.10 -27.68 6.02
CA LYS A 172 4.13 -27.87 7.12
C LYS A 172 2.77 -28.20 6.54
#